data_AF-A0A562KJ63-F1
#
_entry.id   AF-A0A562KJ63-F1
#
_cell.length_a   1.000
_cell.length_b   1.000
_cell.length_c   1.000
_cell.angle_alpha   90.00
_cell.angle_beta   90.00
_cell.angle_gamma   90.00
#
_symmetry.space_group_name_H-M   'P 1'
#
loop_
_entity.id
_entity.type
_entity.pdbx_description
1 polymer ?
#
loop_
_entity_poly.entity_id
_entity_poly.type
_entity_poly.pdbx_seq_one_letter_code
_entity_poly.pdbx_strand_id
1 'polypeptide(L)'
;MKSQFTVGQIIRYKKQRRSLLEEDFYFVVLGFKGQSLWIQVLNTNPQYKAGCCIIPESEDDFEPIEIYGYHFINSEVLLYESYTDEIVIGAITYVEDIDNPITFYRSKNGLESNVTFGMGDDSYPTLQGKLLVEFPDVFYS
;
A
#
# COMPACT_ATOMS: atom_id res chain seq x y z
N MET A 1 18.61 -17.56 5.13
CA MET A 1 17.34 -17.48 5.89
C MET A 1 16.20 -17.62 4.90
N LYS A 2 15.14 -18.36 5.23
CA LYS A 2 13.88 -18.21 4.50
C LYS A 2 13.26 -16.90 4.98
N SER A 3 13.01 -15.98 4.06
CA SER A 3 12.22 -14.77 4.34
C SER A 3 10.88 -15.16 4.96
N GLN A 4 10.44 -14.43 5.99
CA GLN A 4 9.10 -14.58 6.56
C GLN A 4 8.00 -13.92 5.72
N PHE A 5 8.38 -13.03 4.79
CA PHE A 5 7.45 -12.26 3.96
C PHE A 5 7.51 -12.64 2.48
N THR A 6 6.37 -12.51 1.80
CA THR A 6 6.25 -12.71 0.35
C THR A 6 5.95 -11.40 -0.38
N VAL A 7 6.42 -11.26 -1.62
CA VAL A 7 6.13 -10.07 -2.45
C VAL A 7 4.63 -9.86 -2.58
N GLY A 8 4.17 -8.61 -2.46
CA GLY A 8 2.76 -8.23 -2.47
C GLY A 8 2.02 -8.46 -1.15
N GLN A 9 2.67 -9.04 -0.13
CA GLN A 9 2.08 -9.19 1.19
C GLN A 9 2.00 -7.84 1.89
N ILE A 10 0.85 -7.59 2.53
CA ILE A 10 0.63 -6.39 3.32
C ILE A 10 1.11 -6.64 4.74
N ILE A 11 1.85 -5.67 5.26
CA ILE A 11 2.41 -5.70 6.61
C ILE A 11 2.17 -4.36 7.31
N ARG A 12 2.23 -4.36 8.64
CA ARG A 12 2.26 -3.14 9.47
C ARG A 12 3.30 -3.30 10.58
N TYR A 13 3.63 -2.20 11.25
CA TYR A 13 4.40 -2.29 12.50
C TYR A 13 3.65 -3.10 13.57
N LYS A 14 4.37 -3.95 14.30
CA LYS A 14 3.84 -4.64 15.48
C LYS A 14 3.42 -3.62 16.53
N LYS A 15 2.16 -3.67 16.98
CA LYS A 15 1.66 -2.75 18.03
C LYS A 15 2.37 -3.01 19.36
N GLN A 16 3.37 -2.21 19.71
CA GLN A 16 3.95 -2.23 21.06
C GLN A 16 3.04 -1.51 22.06
N ARG A 17 1.92 -2.12 22.50
CA ARG A 17 1.05 -1.64 23.60
C ARG A 17 0.62 -0.15 23.58
N ARG A 18 0.91 0.62 22.53
CA ARG A 18 0.52 2.02 22.39
C ARG A 18 -0.87 2.09 21.77
N SER A 19 -1.57 3.10 22.24
CA SER A 19 -3.00 3.40 22.10
C SER A 19 -3.70 2.74 20.91
N LEU A 20 -4.83 2.09 21.17
CA LEU A 20 -5.77 1.59 20.14
C LEU A 20 -6.32 2.69 19.20
N LEU A 21 -5.99 3.96 19.47
CA LEU A 21 -6.45 5.13 18.73
C LEU A 21 -5.45 5.63 17.67
N GLU A 22 -4.24 5.06 17.57
CA GLU A 22 -3.32 5.44 16.49
C GLU A 22 -3.74 4.78 15.18
N GLU A 23 -3.84 5.58 14.11
CA GLU A 23 -4.04 5.10 12.74
C GLU A 23 -2.90 4.16 12.36
N ASP A 24 -3.24 3.02 11.76
CA ASP A 24 -2.24 2.05 11.33
C ASP A 24 -1.52 2.53 10.06
N PHE A 25 -0.21 2.29 10.02
CA PHE A 25 0.61 2.52 8.82
C PHE A 25 0.76 1.21 8.08
N TYR A 26 0.33 1.20 6.83
CA TYR A 26 0.33 0.01 6.00
C TYR A 26 1.46 0.06 4.99
N PHE A 27 2.09 -1.09 4.80
CA PHE A 27 3.17 -1.28 3.85
C PHE A 27 2.91 -2.54 3.04
N VAL A 28 3.51 -2.58 1.85
CA VAL A 28 3.49 -3.75 0.97
C VAL A 28 4.90 -4.20 0.68
N VAL A 29 5.13 -5.51 0.70
CA VAL A 29 6.45 -6.11 0.51
C VAL A 29 6.82 -6.10 -0.97
N LEU A 30 7.95 -5.46 -1.29
CA LEU A 30 8.54 -5.46 -2.63
C LEU A 30 9.48 -6.66 -2.83
N GLY A 31 10.05 -7.18 -1.74
CA GLY A 31 10.93 -8.34 -1.73
C GLY A 31 12.24 -8.06 -1.01
N PHE A 32 13.27 -8.85 -1.33
CA PHE A 32 14.59 -8.76 -0.71
C PHE A 32 15.66 -8.52 -1.76
N LYS A 33 16.56 -7.58 -1.48
CA LYS A 33 17.82 -7.41 -2.23
C LYS A 33 18.98 -7.67 -1.26
N GLY A 34 19.68 -8.77 -1.47
CA GLY A 34 20.64 -9.27 -0.47
C GLY A 34 19.91 -9.70 0.80
N GLN A 35 20.23 -9.05 1.93
CA GLN A 35 19.60 -9.31 3.23
C GLN A 35 18.57 -8.23 3.62
N SER A 36 18.44 -7.18 2.82
CA SER A 36 17.55 -6.05 3.11
C SER A 36 16.15 -6.32 2.58
N LEU A 37 15.16 -6.21 3.46
CA LEU A 37 13.74 -6.14 3.11
C LEU A 37 13.46 -4.79 2.46
N TRP A 38 12.66 -4.78 1.40
CA TRP A 38 12.16 -3.56 0.75
C TRP A 38 10.65 -3.55 0.82
N ILE A 39 10.10 -2.41 1.25
CA ILE A 39 8.65 -2.21 1.39
C ILE A 39 8.26 -0.86 0.80
N GLN A 40 7.03 -0.76 0.31
CA GLN A 40 6.43 0.51 -0.10
C GLN A 40 5.33 0.91 0.88
N VAL A 41 5.25 2.21 1.18
CA VAL A 41 4.19 2.81 1.99
C VAL A 41 2.88 2.87 1.19
N LEU A 42 1.79 2.38 1.77
CA LEU A 42 0.48 2.39 1.13
C LEU A 42 -0.30 3.69 1.42
N ASN A 43 -0.29 4.16 2.68
CA ASN A 43 -0.94 5.41 3.10
C ASN A 43 0.07 6.42 3.67
N THR A 44 -0.04 7.67 3.24
CA THR A 44 0.73 8.78 3.80
C THR A 44 0.49 8.88 5.30
N ASN A 45 1.57 9.07 6.04
CA ASN A 45 1.58 9.19 7.50
C ASN A 45 2.60 10.28 7.89
N PRO A 46 2.73 10.63 9.19
CA PRO A 46 3.64 11.69 9.61
C PRO A 46 5.12 11.48 9.27
N GLN A 47 5.53 10.23 8.99
CA GLN A 47 6.92 9.87 8.70
C GLN A 47 7.18 9.73 7.21
N TYR A 48 6.20 9.22 6.45
CA TYR A 48 6.41 8.82 5.06
C TYR A 48 5.20 9.15 4.18
N LYS A 49 5.47 9.52 2.92
CA LYS A 49 4.43 9.67 1.89
C LYS A 49 4.08 8.32 1.27
N ALA A 50 2.83 8.17 0.83
CA ALA A 50 2.41 7.03 0.02
C ALA A 50 3.28 6.90 -1.24
N GLY A 51 3.55 5.66 -1.65
CA GLY A 51 4.43 5.36 -2.78
C GLY A 51 5.93 5.38 -2.46
N CYS A 52 6.34 5.95 -1.32
CA CYS A 52 7.75 5.91 -0.93
C CYS A 52 8.20 4.47 -0.61
N CYS A 53 9.41 4.15 -1.05
CA CYS A 53 10.07 2.90 -0.71
C CYS A 53 10.96 3.07 0.54
N ILE A 54 10.94 2.08 1.42
CA ILE A 54 11.68 2.06 2.68
C ILE A 54 12.45 0.74 2.78
N ILE A 55 13.66 0.83 3.35
CA ILE A 55 14.45 -0.30 3.80
C ILE A 55 14.47 -0.25 5.32
N PRO A 56 13.65 -1.06 6.02
CA PRO A 56 13.66 -1.07 7.48
C PRO A 56 14.98 -1.63 8.02
N GLU A 57 15.34 -1.19 9.23
CA GLU A 57 16.51 -1.73 9.95
C GLU A 57 16.32 -3.22 10.30
N SER A 58 15.09 -3.61 10.63
CA SER A 58 14.73 -4.99 10.97
C SER A 58 13.39 -5.40 10.38
N GLU A 59 13.33 -6.60 9.79
CA GLU A 59 12.06 -7.19 9.36
C GLU A 59 11.19 -7.64 10.54
N ASP A 60 11.80 -7.85 11.72
CA ASP A 60 11.09 -8.32 12.92
C ASP A 60 10.17 -7.27 13.54
N ASP A 61 10.25 -6.01 13.11
CA ASP A 61 9.37 -4.95 13.57
C ASP A 61 7.96 -5.02 12.96
N PHE A 62 7.78 -5.89 11.96
CA PHE A 62 6.56 -5.97 11.16
C PHE A 62 5.80 -7.27 11.37
N GLU A 63 4.49 -7.20 11.21
CA GLU A 63 3.60 -8.36 11.16
C GLU A 63 2.74 -8.32 9.89
N PRO A 64 2.43 -9.49 9.29
CA PRO A 64 1.50 -9.54 8.19
C PRO A 64 0.09 -9.26 8.68
N ILE A 65 -0.68 -8.56 7.85
CA ILE A 65 -2.06 -8.22 8.17
C ILE A 65 -2.94 -8.32 6.93
N GLU A 66 -4.19 -8.71 7.17
CA GLU A 66 -5.26 -8.57 6.20
C GLU A 66 -5.92 -7.20 6.38
N ILE A 67 -5.99 -6.42 5.31
CA ILE A 67 -6.67 -5.12 5.30
C ILE A 67 -7.71 -5.09 4.17
N TYR A 68 -8.62 -4.16 4.31
CA TYR A 68 -9.83 -3.98 3.51
C TYR A 68 -9.91 -2.53 3.03
N GLY A 69 -10.65 -2.28 1.95
CA GLY A 69 -10.72 -0.95 1.35
C GLY A 69 -11.12 0.18 2.31
N TYR A 70 -11.97 -0.10 3.30
CA TYR A 70 -12.38 0.91 4.29
C TYR A 70 -11.22 1.50 5.10
N HIS A 71 -10.10 0.78 5.24
CA HIS A 71 -8.93 1.28 5.98
C HIS A 71 -8.27 2.49 5.30
N PHE A 72 -8.52 2.68 4.00
CA PHE A 72 -7.94 3.78 3.24
C PHE A 72 -8.88 4.98 3.06
N ILE A 73 -10.14 4.90 3.50
CA ILE A 73 -11.05 6.06 3.47
C ILE A 73 -10.42 7.21 4.28
N ASN A 74 -10.40 8.41 3.69
CA ASN A 74 -9.71 9.61 4.19
C ASN A 74 -8.19 9.52 4.30
N SER A 75 -7.56 8.44 3.81
CA SER A 75 -6.11 8.32 3.71
C SER A 75 -5.62 8.75 2.34
N GLU A 76 -4.49 9.45 2.31
CA GLU A 76 -3.79 9.76 1.06
C GLU A 76 -2.98 8.54 0.60
N VAL A 77 -3.24 8.07 -0.62
CA VAL A 77 -2.62 6.86 -1.20
C VAL A 77 -2.15 7.10 -2.64
N LEU A 78 -1.30 6.21 -3.15
CA LEU A 78 -0.87 6.20 -4.55
C LEU A 78 -1.82 5.31 -5.38
N LEU A 79 -2.51 5.89 -6.36
CA LEU A 79 -3.36 5.18 -7.31
C LEU A 79 -2.76 5.18 -8.72
N TYR A 80 -2.97 4.09 -9.44
CA TYR A 80 -2.97 4.08 -10.90
C TYR A 80 -4.39 4.32 -11.40
N GLU A 81 -4.61 5.48 -12.01
CA GLU A 81 -5.93 5.96 -12.47
C GLU A 81 -6.28 5.33 -13.83
N SER A 82 -7.49 4.79 -13.94
CA SER A 82 -7.86 3.90 -15.06
C SER A 82 -8.30 4.63 -16.33
N TYR A 83 -8.72 5.90 -16.23
CA TYR A 83 -9.25 6.67 -17.36
C TYR A 83 -8.18 7.53 -18.03
N THR A 84 -7.29 8.15 -17.26
CA THR A 84 -6.21 9.00 -17.76
C THR A 84 -4.88 8.27 -17.91
N ASP A 85 -4.78 7.02 -17.41
CA ASP A 85 -3.53 6.24 -17.35
C ASP A 85 -2.42 6.96 -16.55
N GLU A 86 -2.80 7.78 -15.57
CA GLU A 86 -1.88 8.55 -14.73
C GLU A 86 -1.70 7.95 -13.35
N ILE A 87 -0.55 8.23 -12.75
CA ILE A 87 -0.29 7.91 -11.34
C ILE A 87 -0.64 9.14 -10.51
N VAL A 88 -1.55 8.98 -9.55
CA VAL A 88 -2.08 10.08 -8.75
C VAL A 88 -1.93 9.76 -7.27
N ILE A 89 -1.54 10.77 -6.48
CA ILE A 89 -1.56 10.71 -5.02
C ILE A 89 -2.69 11.61 -4.53
N GLY A 90 -3.52 11.10 -3.61
CA GLY A 90 -4.63 11.85 -3.07
C GLY A 90 -5.47 11.06 -2.07
N ALA A 91 -6.35 11.77 -1.37
CA ALA A 91 -7.21 11.19 -0.35
C ALA A 91 -8.35 10.37 -0.98
N ILE A 92 -8.55 9.16 -0.49
CA ILE A 92 -9.65 8.30 -0.91
C ILE A 92 -10.95 8.75 -0.26
N THR A 93 -11.99 8.86 -1.08
CA THR A 93 -13.36 9.16 -0.65
C THR A 93 -14.34 8.03 -0.95
N TYR A 94 -13.98 7.10 -1.84
CA TYR A 94 -14.84 6.01 -2.26
C TYR A 94 -14.09 4.69 -2.43
N VAL A 95 -14.77 3.57 -2.19
CA VAL A 95 -14.27 2.21 -2.41
C VAL A 95 -15.40 1.37 -3.01
N GLU A 96 -15.15 0.70 -4.13
CA GLU A 96 -16.16 -0.11 -4.83
C GLU A 96 -16.50 -1.40 -4.06
N ASP A 97 -15.47 -2.12 -3.61
CA ASP A 97 -15.58 -3.42 -2.93
C ASP A 97 -15.04 -3.35 -1.49
N ILE A 98 -15.79 -2.70 -0.60
CA ILE A 98 -15.34 -2.38 0.76
C ILE A 98 -15.04 -3.60 1.63
N ASP A 99 -15.74 -4.72 1.39
CA ASP A 99 -15.65 -5.95 2.19
C ASP A 99 -14.62 -6.96 1.64
N ASN A 100 -13.99 -6.67 0.50
CA ASN A 100 -12.97 -7.56 -0.06
C ASN A 100 -11.60 -7.28 0.56
N PRO A 101 -10.88 -8.32 1.05
CA PRO A 101 -9.49 -8.17 1.42
C PRO A 101 -8.65 -7.67 0.23
N ILE A 102 -7.78 -6.71 0.53
CA ILE A 102 -6.88 -6.16 -0.47
C ILE A 102 -5.77 -7.17 -0.74
N THR A 103 -5.62 -7.50 -2.01
CA THR A 103 -4.59 -8.38 -2.53
C THR A 103 -3.93 -7.72 -3.74
N PHE A 104 -2.62 -7.89 -3.85
CA PHE A 104 -1.82 -7.30 -4.92
C PHE A 104 -1.46 -8.33 -5.98
N TYR A 105 -1.63 -7.95 -7.25
CA TYR A 105 -1.32 -8.78 -8.41
C TYR A 105 -0.34 -8.07 -9.31
N ARG A 106 0.51 -8.84 -10.00
CA ARG A 106 1.44 -8.28 -10.98
C ARG A 106 0.67 -7.59 -12.10
N SER A 107 1.08 -6.38 -12.44
CA SER A 107 0.61 -5.60 -13.57
C SER A 107 1.79 -5.10 -14.42
N LYS A 108 1.50 -4.34 -15.47
CA LYS A 108 2.53 -3.70 -16.32
C LYS A 108 3.41 -2.72 -15.55
N ASN A 109 2.87 -2.10 -14.48
CA ASN A 109 3.49 -1.01 -13.73
C ASN A 109 4.02 -1.46 -12.36
N GLY A 110 4.00 -2.77 -12.07
CA GLY A 110 4.45 -3.32 -10.79
C GLY A 110 3.40 -4.24 -10.19
N LEU A 111 2.81 -3.86 -9.05
CA LEU A 111 1.65 -4.53 -8.49
C LEU A 111 0.46 -3.57 -8.36
N GLU A 112 -0.74 -4.09 -8.60
CA GLU A 112 -2.00 -3.37 -8.43
C GLU A 112 -2.94 -4.14 -7.50
N SER A 113 -3.75 -3.42 -6.72
CA SER A 113 -4.78 -4.03 -5.88
C SER A 113 -5.93 -4.64 -6.70
N ASN A 114 -6.61 -5.65 -6.15
CA ASN A 114 -7.92 -6.09 -6.66
C ASN A 114 -9.02 -5.04 -6.50
N VAL A 115 -8.93 -4.18 -5.49
CA VAL A 115 -9.97 -3.20 -5.15
C VAL A 115 -9.77 -1.89 -5.90
N THR A 116 -10.88 -1.31 -6.39
CA THR A 116 -10.94 0.04 -6.98
C THR A 116 -11.26 1.08 -5.91
N PHE A 117 -10.52 2.18 -5.93
CA PHE A 117 -10.65 3.32 -5.03
C PHE A 117 -11.01 4.57 -5.84
N GLY A 118 -11.75 5.47 -5.22
CA GLY A 118 -12.14 6.76 -5.80
C GLY A 118 -11.58 7.95 -5.02
N MET A 119 -11.20 8.99 -5.75
CA MET A 119 -10.88 10.32 -5.21
C MET A 119 -11.86 11.36 -5.77
N GLY A 120 -12.21 12.36 -4.97
CA GLY A 120 -13.17 13.42 -5.34
C GLY A 120 -14.38 13.43 -4.41
N ASP A 121 -15.56 13.76 -4.92
CA ASP A 121 -16.80 13.73 -4.14
C ASP A 121 -17.19 12.28 -3.83
N ASP A 122 -17.50 11.97 -2.56
CA ASP A 122 -17.97 10.66 -2.10
C ASP A 122 -19.15 10.11 -2.95
N SER A 123 -20.00 11.00 -3.47
CA SER A 123 -21.16 10.63 -4.31
C SER A 123 -20.82 10.47 -5.78
N TYR A 124 -19.73 11.10 -6.25
CA TYR A 124 -19.30 11.11 -7.65
C TYR A 124 -17.77 11.22 -7.73
N PRO A 125 -17.02 10.13 -7.52
CA PRO A 125 -15.57 10.16 -7.55
C PRO A 125 -15.09 10.55 -8.94
N THR A 126 -14.27 11.60 -9.00
CA THR A 126 -13.74 12.18 -10.24
C THR A 126 -12.60 11.37 -10.82
N LEU A 127 -11.90 10.61 -9.98
CA LEU A 127 -10.80 9.72 -10.38
C LEU A 127 -11.06 8.35 -9.76
N GLN A 128 -10.81 7.29 -10.54
CA GLN A 128 -10.95 5.92 -10.06
C GLN A 128 -9.73 5.09 -10.46
N GLY A 129 -9.19 4.36 -9.51
CA GLY A 129 -7.94 3.64 -9.72
C GLY A 129 -7.69 2.56 -8.70
N LYS A 130 -6.59 1.85 -8.90
CA LYS A 130 -6.13 0.78 -8.00
C LYS A 130 -4.90 1.26 -7.25
N LEU A 131 -4.71 0.77 -6.02
CA LEU A 131 -3.46 1.02 -5.30
C LEU A 131 -2.30 0.51 -6.14
N LEU A 132 -1.32 1.38 -6.37
CA LEU A 132 -0.15 1.06 -7.17
C LEU A 132 1.07 0.82 -6.28
N VAL A 133 1.82 -0.22 -6.64
CA VAL A 133 3.09 -0.57 -6.03
C VAL A 133 4.14 -0.66 -7.12
N GLU A 134 5.12 0.23 -7.09
CA GLU A 134 6.18 0.30 -8.07
C GLU A 134 7.42 -0.43 -7.55
N PHE A 135 8.06 -1.24 -8.41
CA PHE A 135 9.35 -1.83 -8.06
C PHE A 135 10.47 -0.85 -8.39
N PRO A 136 11.33 -0.49 -7.42
CA PRO A 136 12.52 0.33 -7.70
C PRO A 136 13.47 -0.34 -8.68
N ASP A 137 14.26 0.46 -9.40
CA ASP A 137 15.21 0.01 -10.43
C ASP A 137 16.15 -1.13 -9.98
N VAL A 138 16.48 -1.16 -8.69
CA VAL A 138 17.34 -2.18 -8.07
C VAL A 138 16.80 -3.61 -8.23
N PHE A 139 15.50 -3.79 -8.49
CA PHE A 139 14.89 -5.10 -8.73
C PHE A 139 15.02 -5.59 -10.18
N TYR A 140 15.45 -4.72 -11.11
CA TYR A 140 15.68 -5.06 -12.51
C TYR A 140 17.17 -5.27 -12.85
N SER A 141 18.06 -5.07 -11.88
CA SER A 141 19.52 -5.25 -11.98
C SER A 141 20.02 -6.52 -11.29
#